data_AF-A0A4R4IQB3-F1
#
_entry.id   AF-A0A4R4IQB3-F1
#
_cell.length_a   1.000
_cell.length_b   1.000
_cell.length_c   1.000
_cell.angle_alpha   90.00
_cell.angle_beta   90.00
_cell.angle_gamma   90.00
#
_symmetry.space_group_name_H-M   'P 1'
#
loop_
_entity.id
_entity.type
_entity.pdbx_description
1 polymer ?
#
loop_
_entity_poly.entity_id
_entity_poly.type
_entity_poly.pdbx_seq_one_letter_code
_entity_poly.pdbx_strand_id
1 'polypeptide(L)'
;MENPGEWFDIDNGALKVKGFINGNVHILITEEICNNLNLVLAWRIPNNIPKFRDGKRNQTGKVNQRSHALHSKVISFPVCTALAELTRDNRNACEQYREGPYTFIIPLSLSYHSDCAKKEMAYIYRALGATEVINSNFWPLEAFKYLALNGEMPDHKTHQFYPSGGELQRRAVDECELSAGMRLLEPSIGFGGLLKGLPDGVAVTGIEINRTAAQIIGERWPTLQAYFLQVPTKQFEPFDRILMTPPYSEGRWKQHIKHAR
;
A
#
# COMPACT_ATOMS: atom_id res chain seq x y z
N MET A 1 11.89 -20.69 -16.68
CA MET A 1 10.97 -19.52 -16.70
C MET A 1 9.58 -20.09 -16.85
N GLU A 2 8.68 -19.82 -15.90
CA GLU A 2 7.39 -20.50 -15.84
C GLU A 2 6.43 -20.08 -16.97
N ASN A 3 6.45 -18.83 -17.46
CA ASN A 3 5.66 -18.41 -18.63
C ASN A 3 6.46 -17.53 -19.61
N PRO A 4 7.15 -18.10 -20.62
CA PRO A 4 7.85 -17.31 -21.62
C PRO A 4 6.86 -16.56 -22.54
N GLY A 5 7.14 -15.29 -22.81
CA GLY A 5 6.34 -14.47 -23.72
C GLY A 5 5.17 -13.71 -23.08
N GLU A 6 4.98 -13.79 -21.77
CA GLU A 6 4.00 -12.99 -21.04
C GLU A 6 4.64 -11.71 -20.47
N TRP A 7 3.83 -10.65 -20.30
CA TRP A 7 4.27 -9.42 -19.64
C TRP A 7 4.07 -9.54 -18.14
N PHE A 8 5.12 -9.26 -17.39
CA PHE A 8 5.11 -9.20 -15.94
C PHE A 8 5.33 -7.77 -15.49
N ASP A 9 4.46 -7.26 -14.62
CA ASP A 9 4.67 -5.97 -13.98
C ASP A 9 5.76 -6.08 -12.91
N ILE A 10 6.71 -5.15 -12.97
CA ILE A 10 7.78 -4.93 -12.01
C ILE A 10 7.61 -3.51 -11.46
N ASP A 11 7.90 -3.33 -10.17
CA ASP A 11 7.78 -2.04 -9.47
C ASP A 11 6.39 -1.41 -9.65
N ASN A 12 5.35 -2.23 -9.45
CA ASN A 12 3.94 -1.87 -9.57
C ASN A 12 3.56 -1.14 -10.88
N GLY A 13 4.10 -1.64 -11.99
CA GLY A 13 3.79 -1.15 -13.33
C GLY A 13 4.68 -0.02 -13.82
N ALA A 14 5.67 0.41 -13.01
CA ALA A 14 6.76 1.27 -13.45
C ALA A 14 7.58 0.65 -14.60
N LEU A 15 7.71 -0.68 -14.56
CA LEU A 15 8.39 -1.48 -15.57
C LEU A 15 7.51 -2.68 -15.92
N LYS A 16 7.48 -3.08 -17.19
CA LYS A 16 6.98 -4.40 -17.58
C LYS A 16 8.11 -5.17 -18.23
N VAL A 17 8.22 -6.45 -17.91
CA VAL A 17 9.26 -7.32 -18.46
C VAL A 17 8.62 -8.51 -19.15
N LYS A 18 9.13 -8.86 -20.33
CA LYS A 18 8.72 -10.03 -21.10
C LYS A 18 9.96 -10.78 -21.56
N GLY A 19 10.19 -11.95 -20.96
CA GLY A 19 11.29 -12.86 -21.30
C GLY A 19 10.89 -13.85 -22.39
N PHE A 20 11.84 -14.19 -23.27
CA PHE A 20 11.66 -15.14 -24.36
C PHE A 20 12.60 -16.35 -24.20
N ILE A 21 12.20 -17.49 -24.76
CA ILE A 21 12.96 -18.77 -24.69
C ILE A 21 14.34 -18.64 -25.33
N ASN A 22 14.49 -17.76 -26.33
CA ASN A 22 15.76 -17.50 -27.01
C ASN A 22 16.73 -16.61 -26.21
N GLY A 23 16.41 -16.27 -24.95
CA GLY A 23 17.24 -15.43 -24.08
C GLY A 23 17.01 -13.93 -24.22
N ASN A 24 16.15 -13.48 -25.14
CA ASN A 24 15.81 -12.07 -25.26
C ASN A 24 14.87 -11.64 -24.13
N VAL A 25 14.97 -10.36 -23.74
CA VAL A 25 14.07 -9.72 -22.78
C VAL A 25 13.61 -8.39 -23.34
N HIS A 26 12.30 -8.16 -23.36
CA HIS A 26 11.74 -6.84 -23.63
C HIS A 26 11.40 -6.18 -22.31
N ILE A 27 11.84 -4.93 -22.14
CA ILE A 27 11.53 -4.08 -21.00
C ILE A 27 10.71 -2.89 -21.51
N LEU A 28 9.54 -2.69 -20.94
CA LEU A 28 8.70 -1.53 -21.18
C LEU A 28 8.76 -0.64 -19.93
N ILE A 29 9.19 0.60 -20.10
CA ILE A 29 9.26 1.59 -19.02
C ILE A 29 8.07 2.54 -19.19
N THR A 30 7.44 2.97 -18.09
CA THR A 30 6.37 3.97 -18.18
C THR A 30 6.85 5.26 -18.82
N GLU A 31 5.92 5.98 -19.46
CA GLU A 31 6.20 7.28 -20.09
C GLU A 31 6.71 8.31 -19.06
N GLU A 32 6.16 8.27 -17.83
CA GLU A 32 6.59 9.14 -16.73
C GLU A 32 8.06 8.92 -16.36
N ILE A 33 8.49 7.66 -16.17
CA ILE A 33 9.88 7.35 -15.84
C ILE A 33 10.79 7.70 -17.02
N CYS A 34 10.38 7.41 -18.26
CA CYS A 34 11.12 7.84 -19.44
C CYS A 34 11.34 9.36 -19.45
N ASN A 35 10.31 10.15 -19.11
CA ASN A 35 10.42 11.60 -19.03
C ASN A 35 11.36 12.06 -17.91
N ASN A 36 11.29 11.44 -16.73
CA ASN A 36 12.20 11.75 -15.62
C ASN A 36 13.66 11.40 -15.95
N LEU A 37 13.89 10.24 -16.58
CA LEU A 37 15.21 9.85 -17.07
C LEU A 37 15.73 10.85 -18.11
N ASN A 38 14.86 11.28 -19.03
CA ASN A 38 15.20 12.32 -20.01
C ASN A 38 15.57 13.65 -19.33
N LEU A 39 14.87 14.08 -18.28
CA LEU A 39 15.24 15.29 -17.54
C LEU A 39 16.65 15.16 -16.92
N VAL A 40 16.94 14.02 -16.31
CA VAL A 40 18.28 13.76 -15.73
C VAL A 40 19.36 13.69 -16.83
N LEU A 41 19.05 13.04 -17.96
CA LEU A 41 19.96 12.96 -19.11
C LEU A 41 20.22 14.34 -19.71
N ALA A 42 19.20 15.18 -19.88
CA ALA A 42 19.34 16.54 -20.36
C ALA A 42 20.24 17.38 -19.44
N TRP A 43 20.10 17.19 -18.12
CA TRP A 43 20.92 17.89 -17.13
C TRP A 43 22.38 17.40 -17.13
N ARG A 44 22.62 16.08 -17.19
CA ARG A 44 23.96 15.48 -17.15
C ARG A 44 24.72 15.58 -18.47
N ILE A 45 24.03 15.40 -19.59
CA ILE A 45 24.60 15.38 -20.94
C ILE A 45 23.69 16.21 -21.86
N PRO A 46 23.84 17.54 -21.86
CA PRO A 46 23.05 18.41 -22.71
C PRO A 46 23.15 18.03 -24.19
N ASN A 47 22.02 18.10 -24.91
CA ASN A 47 21.87 17.78 -26.35
C ASN A 47 21.88 16.30 -26.76
N ASN A 48 21.83 15.35 -25.81
CA ASN A 48 21.82 13.92 -26.15
C ASN A 48 20.41 13.32 -26.35
N ILE A 49 19.36 14.15 -26.22
CA ILE A 49 17.97 13.72 -26.46
C ILE A 49 17.63 14.02 -27.93
N PRO A 50 17.33 13.00 -28.75
CA PRO A 50 16.94 13.21 -30.14
C PRO A 50 15.68 14.07 -30.25
N LYS A 51 15.62 14.97 -31.23
CA LYS A 51 14.38 15.65 -31.60
C LYS A 51 13.45 14.62 -32.23
N PHE A 52 12.41 14.20 -31.53
CA PHE A 52 11.44 13.25 -32.05
C PHE A 52 10.71 13.84 -33.26
N ARG A 53 10.51 13.02 -34.30
CA ARG A 53 9.53 13.32 -35.36
C ARG A 53 8.15 13.00 -34.80
N ASP A 54 7.22 13.92 -34.94
CA ASP A 54 5.81 13.72 -34.58
C ASP A 54 5.20 12.63 -35.47
N GLY A 55 5.33 11.37 -35.04
CA GLY A 55 4.65 10.23 -35.64
C GLY A 55 3.17 10.26 -35.27
N LYS A 56 2.29 10.19 -36.28
CA LYS A 56 0.84 10.12 -36.09
C LYS A 56 0.48 8.94 -35.16
N ARG A 57 -0.12 9.23 -34.00
CA ARG A 57 -0.66 8.23 -33.06
C ARG A 57 -1.85 7.53 -33.71
N ASN A 58 -1.68 6.27 -34.13
CA ASN A 58 -2.79 5.40 -34.48
C ASN A 58 -3.50 4.96 -33.20
N GLN A 59 -4.61 5.62 -32.86
CA GLN A 59 -5.51 5.19 -31.80
C GLN A 59 -6.43 4.09 -32.33
N THR A 60 -5.97 2.85 -32.27
CA THR A 60 -6.84 1.68 -32.42
C THR A 60 -6.60 0.75 -31.24
N GLY A 61 -7.43 0.88 -30.21
CA GLY A 61 -7.45 -0.01 -29.06
C GLY A 61 -8.82 0.07 -28.40
N LYS A 62 -9.57 -1.02 -28.50
CA LYS A 62 -10.92 -1.20 -27.97
C LYS A 62 -11.02 -0.75 -26.50
N VAL A 63 -12.13 -0.10 -26.15
CA VAL A 63 -12.52 0.20 -24.78
C VAL A 63 -12.79 -1.14 -24.07
N ASN A 64 -11.76 -1.73 -23.48
CA ASN A 64 -11.95 -2.75 -22.46
C ASN A 64 -12.59 -2.07 -21.25
N GLN A 65 -13.45 -2.80 -20.52
CA GLN A 65 -13.97 -2.39 -19.22
C GLN A 65 -12.85 -1.70 -18.45
N ARG A 66 -13.09 -0.47 -17.98
CA ARG A 66 -12.07 0.34 -17.29
C ARG A 66 -11.55 -0.47 -16.10
N SER A 67 -10.43 -1.17 -16.29
CA SER A 67 -9.62 -1.61 -15.17
C SER A 67 -9.12 -0.33 -14.54
N HIS A 68 -9.57 -0.04 -13.32
CA HIS A 68 -9.00 1.06 -12.56
C HIS A 68 -7.53 0.72 -12.35
N ALA A 69 -6.63 1.37 -13.10
CA ALA A 69 -5.21 1.23 -12.90
C ALA A 69 -4.90 1.66 -11.46
N LEU A 70 -4.43 0.71 -10.65
CA LEU A 70 -4.02 0.94 -9.28
C LEU A 70 -2.55 1.33 -9.31
N HIS A 71 -2.24 2.53 -8.84
CA HIS A 71 -0.88 3.06 -8.82
C HIS A 71 -0.31 3.00 -7.41
N SER A 72 0.98 2.71 -7.28
CA SER A 72 1.73 2.93 -6.04
C SER A 72 2.20 4.38 -6.00
N LYS A 73 2.16 4.97 -4.81
CA LYS A 73 2.92 6.18 -4.51
C LYS A 73 4.34 5.79 -4.13
N VAL A 74 5.32 6.28 -4.87
CA VAL A 74 6.75 6.13 -4.54
C VAL A 74 7.09 6.96 -3.30
N ILE A 75 7.79 6.36 -2.34
CA ILE A 75 8.34 7.02 -1.16
C ILE A 75 9.65 7.71 -1.58
N SER A 76 9.86 8.95 -1.14
CA SER A 76 11.09 9.66 -1.47
C SER A 76 12.32 8.98 -0.87
N PHE A 77 13.44 9.01 -1.60
CA PHE A 77 14.70 8.41 -1.17
C PHE A 77 15.18 8.84 0.24
N PRO A 78 15.07 10.13 0.64
CA PRO A 78 15.39 10.55 2.00
C PRO A 78 14.54 9.83 3.06
N VAL A 79 13.25 9.59 2.78
CA VAL A 79 12.34 8.90 3.71
C VAL A 79 12.65 7.40 3.75
N CYS A 80 12.95 6.75 2.63
CA CYS A 80 13.40 5.35 2.61
C CYS A 80 14.70 5.16 3.42
N THR A 81 15.63 6.12 3.31
CA THR A 81 16.90 6.09 4.05
C THR A 81 16.64 6.21 5.55
N ALA A 82 15.77 7.13 5.97
CA ALA A 82 15.42 7.28 7.38
C ALA A 82 14.66 6.08 7.94
N LEU A 83 13.78 5.46 7.17
CA LEU A 83 13.14 4.19 7.52
C LEU A 83 14.20 3.08 7.68
N ALA A 84 15.18 2.99 6.78
CA ALA A 84 16.27 2.02 6.90
C ALA A 84 17.13 2.26 8.15
N GLU A 85 17.46 3.52 8.47
CA GLU A 85 18.21 3.89 9.67
C GLU A 85 17.48 3.49 10.96
N LEU A 86 16.17 3.74 11.02
CA LEU A 86 15.31 3.29 12.12
C LEU A 86 15.34 1.77 12.34
N THR A 87 15.60 1.00 11.28
CA THR A 87 15.63 -0.46 11.34
C THR A 87 17.01 -1.06 11.63
N ARG A 88 18.10 -0.31 11.40
CA ARG A 88 19.49 -0.75 11.60
C ARG A 88 19.95 -0.54 13.02
N ASP A 89 19.65 0.61 13.59
CA ASP A 89 19.97 0.91 14.97
C ASP A 89 18.88 0.33 15.85
N ASN A 90 19.07 -0.89 16.37
CA ASN A 90 18.32 -1.40 17.53
C ASN A 90 18.40 -0.46 18.76
N ARG A 91 19.16 0.65 18.70
CA ARG A 91 19.13 1.76 19.66
C ARG A 91 17.91 2.67 19.52
N ASN A 92 17.24 2.68 18.36
CA ASN A 92 15.96 3.32 18.10
C ASN A 92 14.79 2.31 18.06
N ALA A 93 15.06 1.03 18.37
CA ALA A 93 14.06 0.14 18.95
C ALA A 93 13.72 0.77 20.30
N CYS A 94 12.84 1.76 20.22
CA CYS A 94 12.42 2.58 21.32
C CYS A 94 12.26 1.75 22.58
N GLU A 95 13.01 2.10 23.63
CA GLU A 95 12.68 1.62 24.96
C GLU A 95 11.18 1.83 25.13
N GLN A 96 10.49 0.75 25.46
CA GLN A 96 9.09 0.83 25.87
C GLN A 96 9.08 1.73 27.11
N TYR A 97 8.87 3.03 26.89
CA TYR A 97 9.23 4.05 27.88
C TYR A 97 8.38 3.92 29.15
N ARG A 98 7.24 3.19 29.06
CA ARG A 98 6.31 2.82 30.14
C ARG A 98 5.56 1.54 29.77
N GLU A 99 4.95 0.85 30.75
CA GLU A 99 3.88 -0.13 30.46
C GLU A 99 2.83 0.54 29.56
N GLY A 100 2.74 0.08 28.32
CA GLY A 100 1.94 0.75 27.30
C GLY A 100 2.58 0.72 25.89
N PRO A 101 1.99 1.45 24.94
CA PRO A 101 2.27 1.32 23.50
C PRO A 101 3.69 1.72 23.06
N TYR A 102 4.10 1.26 21.88
CA TYR A 102 5.44 1.53 21.30
C TYR A 102 5.59 3.00 20.85
N THR A 103 6.66 3.69 21.29
CA THR A 103 6.91 5.13 21.01
C THR A 103 8.12 5.35 20.11
N PHE A 104 7.97 5.76 18.84
CA PHE A 104 9.10 5.99 17.92
C PHE A 104 9.66 7.42 17.98
N ILE A 105 10.99 7.56 18.07
CA ILE A 105 11.65 8.86 17.94
C ILE A 105 12.05 9.05 16.47
N ILE A 106 11.57 10.12 15.84
CA ILE A 106 11.99 10.47 14.47
C ILE A 106 13.50 10.78 14.51
N PRO A 107 14.33 10.13 13.67
CA PRO A 107 15.77 10.33 13.69
C PRO A 107 16.15 11.79 13.45
N LEU A 108 17.21 12.24 14.13
CA LEU A 108 17.77 13.58 13.93
C LEU A 108 18.21 13.78 12.46
N SER A 109 18.61 12.73 11.74
CA SER A 109 18.90 12.80 10.30
C SER A 109 17.74 13.37 9.49
N LEU A 110 16.49 13.06 9.87
CA LEU A 110 15.29 13.60 9.23
C LEU A 110 15.06 15.09 9.51
N SER A 111 15.65 15.63 10.60
CA SER A 111 15.56 17.06 10.92
C SER A 111 16.27 17.95 9.89
N TYR A 112 17.32 17.41 9.25
CA TYR A 112 18.09 18.06 8.19
C TYR A 112 17.48 17.89 6.79
N HIS A 113 16.40 17.11 6.65
CA HIS A 113 15.68 16.97 5.39
C HIS A 113 14.63 18.08 5.18
N SER A 114 14.18 18.20 3.93
CA SER A 114 13.16 19.16 3.53
C SER A 114 11.85 18.96 4.27
N ASP A 115 11.04 20.02 4.39
CA ASP A 115 9.70 19.96 4.98
C ASP A 115 8.79 18.93 4.27
N CYS A 116 9.03 18.69 2.98
CA CYS A 116 8.33 17.66 2.22
C CYS A 116 8.61 16.25 2.76
N ALA A 117 9.87 15.91 3.04
CA ALA A 117 10.25 14.61 3.58
C ALA A 117 9.68 14.40 4.99
N LYS A 118 9.67 15.45 5.82
CA LYS A 118 9.06 15.42 7.16
C LYS A 118 7.56 15.15 7.09
N LYS A 119 6.85 15.85 6.19
CA LYS A 119 5.40 15.64 5.96
C LYS A 119 5.09 14.24 5.43
N GLU A 120 5.93 13.71 4.53
CA GLU A 120 5.79 12.36 4.00
C GLU A 120 5.99 11.30 5.10
N MET A 121 7.03 11.44 5.94
CA MET A 121 7.26 10.53 7.06
C MET A 121 6.09 10.56 8.05
N ALA A 122 5.59 11.75 8.39
CA ALA A 122 4.41 11.91 9.26
C ALA A 122 3.12 11.32 8.63
N TYR A 123 3.01 11.32 7.30
CA TYR A 123 1.92 10.61 6.61
C TYR A 123 2.05 9.10 6.77
N ILE A 124 3.24 8.53 6.53
CA ILE A 124 3.49 7.08 6.68
C ILE A 124 3.16 6.62 8.10
N TYR A 125 3.63 7.35 9.12
CA TYR A 125 3.36 7.02 10.51
C TYR A 125 1.86 7.01 10.83
N ARG A 126 1.13 8.04 10.41
CA ARG A 126 -0.33 8.09 10.61
C ARG A 126 -1.06 6.98 9.85
N ALA A 127 -0.61 6.66 8.63
CA ALA A 127 -1.17 5.58 7.83
C ALA A 127 -1.00 4.22 8.52
N LEU A 128 0.17 3.97 9.12
CA LEU A 128 0.45 2.79 9.94
C LEU A 128 -0.22 2.80 11.33
N GLY A 129 -1.02 3.83 11.61
CA GLY A 129 -1.86 3.91 12.79
C GLY A 129 -1.29 4.75 13.94
N ALA A 130 -0.13 5.38 13.80
CA ALA A 130 0.46 6.23 14.84
C ALA A 130 -0.40 7.47 15.15
N THR A 131 -0.40 7.88 16.41
CA THR A 131 -1.04 9.09 16.94
C THR A 131 0.02 10.12 17.41
N GLU A 132 -0.38 11.35 17.72
CA GLU A 132 0.53 12.46 18.08
C GLU A 132 1.42 12.18 19.30
N VAL A 133 0.90 11.42 20.28
CA VAL A 133 1.70 10.59 21.18
C VAL A 133 1.68 9.23 20.54
N ILE A 134 2.83 8.69 20.12
CA ILE A 134 2.87 7.43 19.37
C ILE A 134 2.43 6.31 20.31
N ASN A 135 1.12 6.06 20.30
CA ASN A 135 0.49 4.97 20.99
C ASN A 135 0.07 3.95 19.94
N SER A 136 1.03 3.12 19.52
CA SER A 136 0.78 1.99 18.65
C SER A 136 0.86 0.69 19.44
N ASN A 137 -0.18 -0.13 19.42
CA ASN A 137 -0.12 -1.53 19.90
C ASN A 137 0.58 -2.45 18.88
N PHE A 138 1.02 -1.89 17.75
CA PHE A 138 1.74 -2.56 16.68
C PHE A 138 3.20 -2.13 16.71
N TRP A 139 4.12 -3.09 16.57
CA TRP A 139 5.55 -2.85 16.40
C TRP A 139 5.87 -2.71 14.90
N PRO A 140 5.88 -1.49 14.33
CA PRO A 140 6.07 -1.25 12.90
C PRO A 140 7.47 -1.53 12.36
N LEU A 141 8.38 -2.18 13.10
CA LEU A 141 9.74 -2.39 12.61
C LEU A 141 9.76 -3.17 11.30
N GLU A 142 8.97 -4.24 11.19
CA GLU A 142 8.84 -5.01 9.95
C GLU A 142 8.18 -4.18 8.84
N ALA A 143 7.21 -3.33 9.20
CA ALA A 143 6.63 -2.39 8.25
C ALA A 143 7.67 -1.39 7.72
N PHE A 144 8.51 -0.82 8.60
CA PHE A 144 9.56 0.11 8.21
C PHE A 144 10.63 -0.56 7.34
N LYS A 145 11.05 -1.79 7.67
CA LYS A 145 11.97 -2.58 6.83
C LYS A 145 11.38 -2.78 5.44
N TYR A 146 10.11 -3.21 5.39
CA TYR A 146 9.43 -3.47 4.13
C TYR A 146 9.31 -2.18 3.29
N LEU A 147 8.90 -1.07 3.90
CA LEU A 147 8.78 0.22 3.22
C LEU A 147 10.14 0.76 2.78
N ALA A 148 11.20 0.60 3.57
CA ALA A 148 12.55 1.02 3.20
C ALA A 148 13.10 0.24 2.01
N LEU A 149 12.78 -1.06 1.92
CA LEU A 149 13.23 -1.95 0.85
C LEU A 149 12.42 -1.77 -0.44
N ASN A 150 11.11 -1.64 -0.34
CA ASN A 150 10.21 -1.59 -1.50
C ASN A 150 9.92 -0.16 -1.97
N GLY A 151 10.06 0.84 -1.09
CA GLY A 151 9.97 2.27 -1.45
C GLY A 151 8.62 2.72 -1.97
N GLU A 152 7.52 2.07 -1.58
CA GLU A 152 6.19 2.37 -2.08
C GLU A 152 5.10 2.31 -1.01
N MET A 153 3.98 2.99 -1.29
CA MET A 153 2.74 2.99 -0.51
C MET A 153 1.55 2.93 -1.48
N PRO A 154 0.36 2.48 -1.04
CA PRO A 154 -0.86 2.63 -1.85
C PRO A 154 -1.09 4.10 -2.25
N ASP A 155 -1.35 4.38 -3.52
CA ASP A 155 -1.78 5.73 -3.93
C ASP A 155 -3.16 6.05 -3.34
N HIS A 156 -3.26 7.22 -2.73
CA HIS A 156 -4.45 7.68 -2.03
C HIS A 156 -5.70 7.73 -2.93
N LYS A 157 -5.57 8.12 -4.20
CA LYS A 157 -6.71 8.28 -5.12
C LYS A 157 -7.11 6.95 -5.74
N THR A 158 -6.16 6.20 -6.32
CA THR A 158 -6.50 5.02 -7.10
C THR A 158 -6.88 3.84 -6.20
N HIS A 159 -6.21 3.70 -5.06
CA HIS A 159 -6.56 2.70 -4.06
C HIS A 159 -7.70 3.16 -3.14
N GLN A 160 -8.15 4.43 -3.23
CA GLN A 160 -9.08 5.03 -2.27
C GLN A 160 -8.63 4.79 -0.83
N PHE A 161 -7.35 5.03 -0.60
CA PHE A 161 -6.69 4.72 0.65
C PHE A 161 -6.92 5.82 1.68
N TYR A 162 -8.17 5.92 2.14
CA TYR A 162 -8.60 6.85 3.18
C TYR A 162 -8.67 6.12 4.52
N PRO A 163 -7.79 6.43 5.49
CA PRO A 163 -7.88 5.83 6.81
C PRO A 163 -9.23 6.19 7.46
N SER A 164 -10.07 5.18 7.67
CA SER A 164 -11.32 5.31 8.40
C SER A 164 -11.01 5.35 9.90
N GLY A 165 -10.90 6.55 10.45
CA GLY A 165 -10.58 6.78 11.86
C GLY A 165 -11.59 7.69 12.56
N GLY A 166 -11.37 7.92 13.86
CA GLY A 166 -12.15 8.88 14.64
C GLY A 166 -13.53 8.37 15.04
N GLU A 167 -14.54 9.24 14.95
CA GLU A 167 -15.91 8.91 15.36
C GLU A 167 -16.58 7.88 14.45
N LEU A 168 -16.40 8.01 13.13
CA LEU A 168 -17.00 7.09 12.16
C LEU A 168 -16.53 5.65 12.38
N GLN A 169 -15.24 5.48 12.65
CA GLN A 169 -14.66 4.18 12.94
C GLN A 169 -15.22 3.56 14.23
N ARG A 170 -15.29 4.34 15.32
CA ARG A 170 -15.87 3.88 16.59
C ARG A 170 -17.32 3.45 16.42
N ARG A 171 -18.13 4.30 15.77
CA ARG A 171 -19.53 3.98 15.47
C ARG A 171 -19.67 2.72 14.63
N ALA A 172 -18.83 2.54 13.61
CA ALA A 172 -18.88 1.35 12.77
C ALA A 172 -18.53 0.07 13.56
N VAL A 173 -17.58 0.13 14.50
CA VAL A 173 -17.26 -0.99 15.41
C VAL A 173 -18.41 -1.26 16.38
N ASP A 174 -18.98 -0.21 16.98
CA ASP A 174 -20.10 -0.31 17.92
C ASP A 174 -21.33 -0.93 17.25
N GLU A 175 -21.70 -0.45 16.06
CA GLU A 175 -22.82 -0.97 15.26
C GLU A 175 -22.55 -2.39 14.72
N CYS A 176 -21.29 -2.84 14.69
CA CYS A 176 -20.94 -4.20 14.27
C CYS A 176 -21.22 -5.24 15.37
N GLU A 177 -21.39 -4.81 16.63
CA GLU A 177 -21.73 -5.66 17.77
C GLU A 177 -20.80 -6.90 17.90
N LEU A 178 -19.49 -6.66 17.85
CA LEU A 178 -18.48 -7.71 17.89
C LEU A 178 -18.26 -8.23 19.31
N SER A 179 -18.03 -9.54 19.44
CA SER A 179 -17.65 -10.19 20.69
C SER A 179 -16.53 -11.21 20.50
N ALA A 180 -15.85 -11.57 21.58
CA ALA A 180 -14.84 -12.62 21.58
C ALA A 180 -15.40 -13.93 20.95
N GLY A 181 -14.58 -14.60 20.15
CA GLY A 181 -14.93 -15.81 19.42
C GLY A 181 -15.60 -15.59 18.07
N MET A 182 -16.07 -14.38 17.76
CA MET A 182 -16.63 -14.07 16.44
C MET A 182 -15.55 -13.99 15.36
N ARG A 183 -15.91 -14.43 14.15
CA ARG A 183 -15.12 -14.32 12.92
C ARG A 183 -15.51 -13.06 12.17
N LEU A 184 -14.55 -12.16 12.00
CA LEU A 184 -14.73 -10.88 11.31
C LEU A 184 -14.00 -10.88 9.98
N LEU A 185 -14.67 -10.48 8.90
CA LEU A 185 -14.04 -10.17 7.62
C LEU A 185 -13.91 -8.65 7.43
N GLU A 186 -12.71 -8.19 7.05
CA GLU A 186 -12.48 -6.85 6.50
C GLU A 186 -11.99 -6.94 5.03
N PRO A 187 -12.88 -6.78 4.04
CA PRO A 187 -12.58 -6.97 2.61
C PRO A 187 -11.62 -5.97 1.95
N SER A 188 -11.24 -4.91 2.65
CA SER A 188 -10.39 -3.83 2.14
C SER A 188 -9.59 -3.25 3.30
N ILE A 189 -8.80 -4.14 3.93
CA ILE A 189 -8.23 -3.94 5.26
C ILE A 189 -7.23 -2.79 5.35
N GLY A 190 -6.55 -2.45 4.26
CA GLY A 190 -5.52 -1.42 4.23
C GLY A 190 -4.49 -1.59 5.35
N PHE A 191 -4.37 -0.60 6.25
CA PHE A 191 -3.54 -0.69 7.46
C PHE A 191 -4.36 -0.91 8.74
N GLY A 192 -5.59 -1.43 8.62
CA GLY A 192 -6.46 -1.78 9.74
C GLY A 192 -6.99 -0.58 10.52
N GLY A 193 -7.27 0.52 9.83
CA GLY A 193 -7.83 1.72 10.43
C GLY A 193 -9.16 1.45 11.14
N LEU A 194 -10.04 0.67 10.51
CA LEU A 194 -11.34 0.27 11.06
C LEU A 194 -11.23 -0.64 12.29
N LEU A 195 -10.18 -1.44 12.36
CA LEU A 195 -9.98 -2.47 13.38
C LEU A 195 -9.34 -1.93 14.68
N LYS A 196 -9.26 -0.61 14.84
CA LYS A 196 -8.74 0.00 16.07
C LYS A 196 -9.74 -0.20 17.21
N GLY A 197 -9.27 -0.73 18.34
CA GLY A 197 -10.10 -0.90 19.54
C GLY A 197 -11.13 -2.04 19.44
N LEU A 198 -10.89 -3.02 18.57
CA LEU A 198 -11.69 -4.25 18.59
C LEU A 198 -11.60 -4.95 19.96
N PRO A 199 -12.69 -5.60 20.42
CA PRO A 199 -12.64 -6.47 21.59
C PRO A 199 -11.61 -7.59 21.42
N ASP A 200 -10.97 -7.98 22.51
CA ASP A 200 -10.05 -9.12 22.51
C ASP A 200 -10.76 -10.41 22.12
N GLY A 201 -10.06 -11.28 21.38
CA GLY A 201 -10.57 -12.59 20.97
C GLY A 201 -11.45 -12.60 19.71
N VAL A 202 -11.63 -11.47 19.01
CA VAL A 202 -12.24 -11.45 17.66
C VAL A 202 -11.25 -12.01 16.64
N ALA A 203 -11.67 -13.01 15.86
CA ALA A 203 -10.87 -13.63 14.81
C ALA A 203 -11.01 -12.87 13.49
N VAL A 204 -10.06 -11.98 13.20
CA VAL A 204 -10.07 -11.13 12.00
C VAL A 204 -9.45 -11.84 10.79
N THR A 205 -10.06 -11.70 9.62
CA THR A 205 -9.49 -12.00 8.31
C THR A 205 -9.56 -10.76 7.42
N GLY A 206 -8.42 -10.34 6.89
CA GLY A 206 -8.30 -9.21 5.97
C GLY A 206 -8.21 -9.66 4.51
N ILE A 207 -8.70 -8.82 3.60
CA ILE A 207 -8.39 -8.91 2.18
C ILE A 207 -7.89 -7.53 1.73
N GLU A 208 -6.74 -7.50 1.06
CA GLU A 208 -6.14 -6.26 0.57
C GLU A 208 -5.58 -6.45 -0.83
N ILE A 209 -5.89 -5.50 -1.73
CA ILE A 209 -5.43 -5.58 -3.12
C ILE A 209 -3.99 -5.11 -3.26
N ASN A 210 -3.58 -4.09 -2.49
CA ASN A 210 -2.24 -3.55 -2.52
C ASN A 210 -1.25 -4.47 -1.79
N ARG A 211 -0.22 -4.93 -2.50
CA ARG A 211 0.78 -5.85 -1.95
C ARG A 211 1.48 -5.31 -0.70
N THR A 212 1.89 -4.04 -0.73
CA THR A 212 2.59 -3.41 0.39
C THR A 212 1.71 -3.32 1.62
N ALA A 213 0.45 -2.88 1.47
CA ALA A 213 -0.50 -2.85 2.58
C ALA A 213 -0.80 -4.25 3.11
N ALA A 214 -1.04 -5.23 2.22
CA ALA A 214 -1.31 -6.62 2.59
C ALA A 214 -0.16 -7.24 3.39
N GLN A 215 1.10 -7.01 2.99
CA GLN A 215 2.26 -7.51 3.71
C GLN A 215 2.37 -6.88 5.10
N ILE A 216 2.25 -5.56 5.17
CA ILE A 216 2.40 -4.82 6.43
C ILE A 216 1.32 -5.19 7.43
N ILE A 217 0.06 -5.26 6.97
CA ILE A 217 -1.07 -5.56 7.85
C ILE A 217 -1.17 -7.06 8.18
N GLY A 218 -0.58 -7.90 7.34
CA GLY A 218 -0.39 -9.34 7.55
C GLY A 218 0.37 -9.69 8.82
N GLU A 219 1.26 -8.81 9.26
CA GLU A 219 1.99 -8.93 10.54
C GLU A 219 1.06 -8.79 11.76
N ARG A 220 -0.15 -8.23 11.59
CA ARG A 220 -1.12 -8.01 12.67
C ARG A 220 -2.34 -8.91 12.56
N TRP A 221 -2.82 -9.15 11.34
CA TRP A 221 -3.99 -10.00 11.09
C TRP A 221 -3.80 -10.85 9.84
N PRO A 222 -4.29 -12.11 9.84
CA PRO A 222 -4.32 -12.94 8.65
C PRO A 222 -4.93 -12.19 7.46
N THR A 223 -4.13 -11.92 6.43
CA THR A 223 -4.54 -11.08 5.30
C THR A 223 -4.23 -11.76 3.98
N LEU A 224 -5.23 -11.88 3.11
CA LEU A 224 -5.08 -12.35 1.74
C LEU A 224 -4.82 -11.18 0.80
N GLN A 225 -3.69 -11.21 0.09
CA GLN A 225 -3.40 -10.25 -0.98
C GLN A 225 -4.21 -10.61 -2.23
N ALA A 226 -5.35 -9.95 -2.45
CA ALA A 226 -6.24 -10.23 -3.58
C ALA A 226 -7.21 -9.09 -3.87
N TYR A 227 -7.79 -9.08 -5.07
CA TYR A 227 -8.95 -8.23 -5.35
C TYR A 227 -10.22 -8.88 -4.78
N PHE A 228 -10.84 -8.27 -3.77
CA PHE A 228 -12.00 -8.83 -3.06
C PHE A 228 -13.10 -9.41 -3.98
N LEU A 229 -13.50 -8.69 -5.03
CA LEU A 229 -14.56 -9.13 -5.94
C LEU A 229 -14.19 -10.38 -6.78
N GLN A 230 -12.91 -10.76 -6.81
CA GLN A 230 -12.43 -11.97 -7.46
C GLN A 230 -12.16 -13.11 -6.48
N VAL A 231 -12.24 -12.85 -5.16
CA VAL A 231 -12.03 -13.90 -4.16
C VAL A 231 -13.27 -14.78 -4.08
N PRO A 232 -13.17 -16.10 -4.31
CA PRO A 232 -14.33 -16.99 -4.21
C PRO A 232 -14.84 -17.05 -2.76
N THR A 233 -16.12 -16.78 -2.54
CA THR A 233 -16.71 -16.82 -1.19
C THR A 233 -16.59 -18.19 -0.52
N LYS A 234 -16.61 -19.26 -1.31
CA LYS A 234 -16.43 -20.65 -0.86
C LYS A 234 -15.03 -20.98 -0.33
N GLN A 235 -14.05 -20.09 -0.51
CA GLN A 235 -12.69 -20.27 0.03
C GLN A 235 -12.66 -20.12 1.55
N PHE A 236 -13.65 -19.46 2.14
CA PHE A 236 -13.73 -19.22 3.57
C PHE A 236 -14.93 -19.92 4.19
N GLU A 237 -14.75 -20.36 5.43
CA GLU A 237 -15.89 -20.62 6.31
C GLU A 237 -16.67 -19.32 6.56
N PRO A 238 -17.99 -19.39 6.82
CA PRO A 238 -18.80 -18.21 7.10
C PRO A 238 -18.20 -17.30 8.18
N PHE A 239 -18.40 -16.00 7.99
CA PHE A 239 -18.04 -14.97 8.97
C PHE A 239 -19.29 -14.54 9.74
N ASP A 240 -19.13 -14.24 11.02
CA ASP A 240 -20.22 -13.74 11.87
C ASP A 240 -20.54 -12.28 11.57
N ARG A 241 -19.51 -11.52 11.19
CA ARG A 241 -19.60 -10.09 10.89
C ARG A 241 -18.67 -9.70 9.74
N ILE A 242 -19.06 -8.64 9.06
CA ILE A 242 -18.24 -7.99 8.04
C ILE A 242 -18.19 -6.50 8.38
N LEU A 243 -16.99 -5.98 8.55
CA LEU A 243 -16.74 -4.56 8.76
C LEU A 243 -15.97 -4.06 7.54
N MET A 244 -16.48 -3.06 6.83
CA MET A 244 -15.86 -2.62 5.58
C MET A 244 -15.97 -1.13 5.35
N THR A 245 -14.90 -0.54 4.82
CA THR A 245 -14.93 0.73 4.08
C THR A 245 -14.54 0.46 2.64
N PRO A 246 -15.51 0.05 1.79
CA PRO A 246 -15.22 -0.31 0.41
C PRO A 246 -14.84 0.91 -0.42
N PRO A 247 -14.25 0.74 -1.62
CA PRO A 247 -14.12 1.82 -2.58
C PRO A 247 -15.50 2.38 -2.96
N TYR A 248 -15.69 3.70 -2.82
CA TYR A 248 -16.97 4.36 -3.11
C TYR A 248 -17.05 4.92 -4.53
N SER A 249 -15.90 5.20 -5.17
CA SER A 249 -15.84 5.72 -6.54
C SER A 249 -16.68 4.88 -7.48
N GLU A 250 -17.44 5.53 -8.36
CA GLU A 250 -18.25 4.86 -9.40
C GLU A 250 -19.24 3.82 -8.85
N GLY A 251 -19.62 3.92 -7.57
CA GLY A 251 -20.62 3.04 -6.95
C GLY A 251 -20.11 1.62 -6.64
N ARG A 252 -18.79 1.40 -6.63
CA ARG A 252 -18.16 0.09 -6.37
C ARG A 252 -18.57 -0.55 -5.04
N TRP A 253 -18.88 0.26 -4.03
CA TRP A 253 -19.39 -0.19 -2.74
C TRP A 253 -20.59 -1.15 -2.87
N LYS A 254 -21.46 -0.97 -3.86
CA LYS A 254 -22.62 -1.84 -4.10
C LYS A 254 -22.21 -3.26 -4.49
N GLN A 255 -21.16 -3.39 -5.30
CA GLN A 255 -20.63 -4.68 -5.70
C GLN A 255 -19.95 -5.39 -4.53
N HIS A 256 -19.21 -4.63 -3.71
CA HIS A 256 -18.59 -5.16 -2.50
C HIS A 256 -19.63 -5.68 -1.50
N ILE A 257 -20.69 -4.92 -1.21
CA ILE A 257 -21.78 -5.39 -0.34
C ILE A 257 -22.46 -6.63 -0.92
N LYS A 258 -22.70 -6.68 -2.24
CA LYS A 258 -23.31 -7.84 -2.89
C LYS A 258 -22.43 -9.09 -2.79
N HIS A 259 -21.11 -8.92 -2.95
CA HIS A 259 -20.14 -10.03 -2.91
C HIS A 259 -19.89 -10.56 -1.50
N ALA A 260 -20.06 -9.71 -0.49
CA ALA A 260 -19.86 -10.07 0.91
C ALA A 260 -21.05 -10.80 1.55
N ARG A 261 -22.20 -10.86 0.88
CA ARG A 261 -23.39 -11.62 1.32
C ARG A 261 -23.31 -13.07 0.86
#